data_AF-A0A8S3Z878-F1
#
_entry.id   AF-A0A8S3Z878-F1
#
_cell.length_a   1.000
_cell.length_b   1.000
_cell.length_c   1.000
_cell.angle_alpha   90.00
_cell.angle_beta   90.00
_cell.angle_gamma   90.00
#
_symmetry.space_group_name_H-M   'P 1'
#
loop_
_entity.id
_entity.type
_entity.pdbx_description
1 polymer ?
#
loop_
_entity_poly.entity_id
_entity_poly.type
_entity_poly.pdbx_seq_one_letter_code
_entity_poly.pdbx_strand_id
1 'polypeptide(L)'
;TGKAKVQCIDGMLEIQGKIQTALSGKKKATLLYEKLPELKMYLDHAYTDEMMLSEDARIETVLAEAEFLEQQSALLQKLSENQTHINSEHIQAVPKLADKLQTLSRLQIDQQDEAAHLTDETRRLLSAYNNIVTLLSKQFLMWDEQLTQLEVQAAIKK
;
A
#
# COMPACT_ATOMS: atom_id res chain seq x y z
N THR A 1 6.73 -42.08 -20.58
CA THR A 1 8.03 -41.53 -20.14
C THR A 1 8.95 -42.52 -19.41
N GLY A 2 8.51 -43.75 -19.09
CA GLY A 2 9.35 -44.73 -18.36
C GLY A 2 10.41 -45.51 -19.17
N LYS A 3 10.20 -45.77 -20.48
CA LYS A 3 11.11 -46.60 -21.29
C LYS A 3 12.49 -45.97 -21.54
N ALA A 4 12.55 -44.65 -21.78
CA ALA A 4 13.82 -43.95 -21.95
C ALA A 4 14.67 -43.95 -20.67
N LYS A 5 14.01 -43.93 -19.50
CA LYS A 5 14.68 -43.95 -18.19
C LYS A 5 15.36 -45.30 -17.91
N VAL A 6 14.76 -46.41 -18.37
CA VAL A 6 15.32 -47.77 -18.21
C VAL A 6 16.55 -47.97 -19.10
N GLN A 7 16.52 -47.50 -20.35
CA GLN A 7 17.69 -47.59 -21.24
C GLN A 7 18.91 -46.81 -20.73
N CYS A 8 18.69 -45.66 -20.10
CA CYS A 8 19.77 -44.92 -19.45
C CYS A 8 20.38 -45.71 -18.28
N ILE A 9 19.56 -46.38 -17.47
CA ILE A 9 20.02 -47.17 -16.32
C ILE A 9 20.81 -48.40 -16.79
N ASP A 10 20.32 -49.10 -17.81
CA ASP A 10 21.00 -50.28 -18.37
C ASP A 10 22.35 -49.90 -19.00
N GLY A 11 22.41 -48.77 -19.74
CA GLY A 11 23.65 -48.24 -20.28
C GLY A 11 24.65 -47.83 -19.19
N MET A 12 24.17 -47.26 -18.08
CA MET A 12 25.03 -46.91 -16.94
C MET A 12 25.60 -48.15 -16.25
N LEU A 13 24.81 -49.22 -16.10
CA LEU A 13 25.26 -50.50 -15.55
C LEU A 13 26.31 -51.17 -16.45
N GLU A 14 26.16 -51.12 -17.77
CA GLU A 14 27.14 -51.65 -18.72
C GLU A 14 28.47 -50.89 -18.64
N ILE A 15 28.42 -49.56 -18.55
CA ILE A 15 29.62 -48.72 -18.39
C ILE A 15 30.30 -49.02 -17.06
N GLN A 16 29.54 -49.17 -15.97
CA GLN A 16 30.08 -49.55 -14.66
C GLN A 16 30.77 -50.93 -14.69
N GLY A 17 30.18 -51.91 -15.37
CA GLY A 17 30.78 -53.24 -15.55
C GLY A 17 32.08 -53.22 -16.35
N LYS A 18 32.16 -52.39 -17.40
CA LYS A 18 33.40 -52.19 -18.19
C LYS A 18 34.50 -51.51 -17.37
N ILE A 19 34.14 -50.52 -16.54
CA ILE A 19 35.08 -49.84 -15.65
C ILE A 19 35.65 -50.82 -14.62
N GLN A 20 34.82 -51.62 -13.95
CA GLN A 20 35.27 -52.60 -12.95
C GLN A 20 36.20 -53.66 -13.56
N THR A 21 35.89 -54.12 -14.78
CA THR A 21 36.72 -55.09 -15.50
C THR A 21 38.08 -54.50 -15.89
N ALA A 22 38.13 -53.23 -16.31
CA ALA A 22 39.37 -52.51 -16.64
C ALA A 22 40.22 -52.18 -15.40
N LEU A 23 39.59 -52.05 -14.23
CA LEU A 23 40.23 -51.81 -12.94
C LEU A 23 40.79 -53.09 -12.31
N SER A 24 40.21 -54.24 -12.63
CA SER A 24 40.64 -55.54 -12.15
C SER A 24 42.08 -55.84 -12.60
N GLY A 25 42.98 -56.01 -11.63
CA GLY A 25 44.41 -56.28 -11.87
C GLY A 25 45.36 -55.08 -11.78
N LYS A 26 44.85 -53.84 -11.76
CA LYS A 26 45.69 -52.62 -11.64
C LYS A 26 45.44 -51.91 -10.30
N LYS A 27 46.07 -52.40 -9.23
CA LYS A 27 45.92 -51.86 -7.85
C LYS A 27 46.04 -50.33 -7.75
N LYS A 28 46.96 -49.70 -8.50
CA LYS A 28 47.11 -48.23 -8.54
C LYS A 28 45.94 -47.51 -9.20
N ALA A 29 45.33 -48.12 -10.23
CA ALA A 29 44.16 -47.57 -10.92
C ALA A 29 42.90 -47.72 -10.05
N THR A 30 42.78 -48.81 -9.29
CA THR A 30 41.71 -49.00 -8.29
C THR A 30 41.76 -47.92 -7.22
N LEU A 31 42.95 -47.69 -6.63
CA LEU A 31 43.15 -46.63 -5.64
C LEU A 31 42.83 -45.24 -6.21
N LEU A 32 43.25 -44.94 -7.44
CA LEU A 32 42.93 -43.68 -8.13
C LEU A 32 41.44 -43.51 -8.39
N TYR A 33 40.71 -44.59 -8.72
CA TYR A 33 39.27 -44.54 -8.93
C TYR A 33 38.50 -44.35 -7.62
N GLU A 34 38.95 -44.98 -6.53
CA GLU A 34 38.41 -44.76 -5.18
C GLU A 34 38.69 -43.34 -4.68
N LYS A 35 39.84 -42.77 -5.02
CA LYS A 35 40.24 -41.39 -4.67
C LYS A 35 39.77 -40.34 -5.67
N LEU A 36 39.19 -40.73 -6.80
CA LEU A 36 38.62 -39.83 -7.80
C LEU A 36 37.53 -38.90 -7.23
N PRO A 37 36.57 -39.35 -6.40
CA PRO A 37 35.59 -38.46 -5.77
C PRO A 37 36.23 -37.46 -4.80
N GLU A 38 37.22 -37.89 -4.00
CA GLU A 38 37.99 -36.98 -3.14
C GLU A 38 38.77 -35.96 -3.96
N LEU A 39 39.46 -36.38 -5.02
CA LEU A 39 40.21 -35.49 -5.90
C LEU A 39 39.29 -34.50 -6.64
N LYS A 40 38.09 -34.95 -7.02
CA LYS A 40 37.05 -34.09 -7.58
C LYS A 40 36.57 -33.05 -6.56
N MET A 41 36.47 -33.42 -5.29
CA MET A 41 36.15 -32.49 -4.20
C MET A 41 37.26 -31.46 -4.00
N TYR A 42 38.53 -31.87 -4.03
CA TYR A 42 39.67 -30.95 -3.93
C TYR A 42 39.90 -30.06 -5.16
N LEU A 43 39.37 -30.44 -6.34
CA LEU A 43 39.34 -29.58 -7.53
C LEU A 43 38.11 -28.67 -7.60
N ASP A 44 37.13 -28.87 -6.72
CA ASP A 44 35.97 -28.00 -6.64
C ASP A 44 36.39 -26.67 -6.01
N HIS A 45 36.25 -25.58 -6.77
CA HIS A 45 36.72 -24.26 -6.35
C HIS A 45 36.02 -23.82 -5.06
N ALA A 46 34.77 -24.23 -4.85
CA ALA A 46 34.01 -23.93 -3.65
C ALA A 46 34.60 -24.60 -2.38
N TYR A 47 35.08 -25.84 -2.49
CA TYR A 47 35.69 -26.55 -1.37
C TYR A 47 37.11 -26.03 -1.07
N THR A 48 37.82 -25.63 -2.14
CA THR A 48 39.16 -25.06 -2.01
C THR A 48 39.12 -23.67 -1.38
N ASP A 49 38.14 -22.84 -1.72
CA ASP A 49 37.95 -21.51 -1.12
C ASP A 49 37.59 -21.56 0.38
N GLU A 50 36.73 -22.49 0.80
CA GLU A 50 36.44 -22.71 2.23
C GLU A 50 37.67 -23.17 3.01
N MET A 51 38.56 -23.96 2.39
CA MET A 51 39.79 -24.44 3.01
C MET A 51 40.94 -23.43 2.95
N MET A 52 40.93 -22.50 1.98
CA MET A 52 41.94 -21.44 1.80
C MET A 52 41.65 -20.19 2.65
N LEU A 53 40.45 -20.03 3.20
CA LEU A 53 40.21 -19.03 4.24
C LEU A 53 40.83 -19.50 5.57
N SER A 54 42.11 -19.16 5.74
CA SER A 54 42.80 -19.28 7.03
C SER A 54 41.93 -18.69 8.14
N GLU A 55 41.96 -19.29 9.33
CA GLU A 55 41.15 -18.84 10.47
C GLU A 55 41.36 -17.33 10.76
N ASP A 56 42.61 -16.88 10.65
CA ASP A 56 42.99 -15.46 10.75
C ASP A 56 42.32 -14.58 9.69
N ALA A 57 42.22 -15.05 8.44
CA ALA A 57 41.57 -14.31 7.35
C ALA A 57 40.05 -14.20 7.56
N ARG A 58 39.40 -15.20 8.18
CA ARG A 58 37.97 -15.11 8.53
C ARG A 58 37.76 -14.11 9.65
N ILE A 59 38.63 -14.12 10.65
CA ILE A 59 38.59 -13.15 11.76
C ILE A 59 38.78 -11.74 11.23
N GLU A 60 39.78 -11.52 10.36
CA GLU A 60 40.03 -10.21 9.77
C GLU A 60 38.87 -9.75 8.88
N THR A 61 38.25 -10.65 8.11
CA THR A 61 37.04 -10.35 7.33
C THR A 61 35.88 -9.93 8.22
N VAL A 62 35.61 -10.69 9.30
CA VAL A 62 34.54 -10.36 10.25
C VAL A 62 34.82 -9.04 10.97
N LEU A 63 36.07 -8.76 11.35
CA LEU A 63 36.46 -7.50 11.97
C LEU A 63 36.34 -6.31 10.99
N ALA A 64 36.71 -6.51 9.72
CA ALA A 64 36.56 -5.50 8.68
C ALA A 64 35.08 -5.19 8.39
N GLU A 65 34.20 -6.19 8.50
CA GLU A 65 32.76 -6.04 8.28
C GLU A 65 31.95 -5.77 9.55
N ALA A 66 32.59 -5.69 10.73
CA ALA A 66 31.89 -5.58 12.01
C ALA A 66 31.00 -4.32 12.08
N GLU A 67 31.50 -3.18 11.58
CA GLU A 67 30.73 -1.93 11.55
C GLU A 67 29.52 -2.03 10.62
N PHE A 68 29.68 -2.71 9.47
CA PHE A 68 28.57 -2.95 8.55
C PHE A 68 27.50 -3.85 9.19
N LEU A 69 27.90 -4.93 9.86
CA LEU A 69 26.98 -5.82 10.57
C LEU A 69 26.25 -5.11 11.70
N GLU A 70 26.93 -4.24 12.45
CA GLU A 70 26.32 -3.44 13.51
C GLU A 70 25.27 -2.48 12.94
N GLN A 71 25.59 -1.76 11.86
CA GLN A 71 24.65 -0.89 11.16
C GLN A 71 23.42 -1.66 10.64
N GLN A 72 23.63 -2.84 10.05
CA GLN A 72 22.53 -3.67 9.58
C GLN A 72 21.67 -4.21 10.71
N SER A 73 22.27 -4.61 11.83
CA SER A 73 21.51 -5.04 13.01
C SER A 73 20.64 -3.92 13.57
N ALA A 74 21.16 -2.68 13.62
CA ALA A 74 20.42 -1.51 14.08
C ALA A 74 19.26 -1.16 13.14
N LEU A 75 19.45 -1.29 11.82
CA LEU A 75 18.40 -1.11 10.83
C LEU A 75 17.31 -2.20 10.93
N LEU A 76 17.70 -3.46 11.11
CA LEU A 76 16.78 -4.57 11.30
C LEU A 76 15.98 -4.44 12.61
N GLN A 77 16.61 -3.95 13.68
CA GLN A 77 15.92 -3.69 14.93
C GLN A 77 14.89 -2.57 14.77
N LYS A 78 15.27 -1.45 14.13
CA LYS A 78 14.32 -0.37 13.79
C LYS A 78 13.18 -0.86 12.89
N LEU A 79 13.47 -1.76 11.96
CA LEU A 79 12.45 -2.37 11.10
C LEU A 79 11.49 -3.25 11.91
N SER A 80 12.00 -4.06 12.84
CA SER A 80 11.19 -4.89 13.74
C SER A 80 10.30 -4.04 14.65
N GLU A 81 10.82 -2.93 15.19
CA GLU A 81 10.03 -1.98 15.99
C GLU A 81 8.90 -1.37 15.13
N ASN A 82 9.24 -0.92 13.92
CA ASN A 82 8.29 -0.31 12.99
C ASN A 82 7.27 -1.29 12.39
N GLN A 83 7.57 -2.58 12.33
CA GLN A 83 6.66 -3.61 11.84
C GLN A 83 5.35 -3.65 12.67
N THR A 84 5.44 -3.32 13.96
CA THR A 84 4.30 -3.21 14.86
C THR A 84 3.35 -2.07 14.47
N HIS A 85 3.89 -0.97 13.93
CA HIS A 85 3.10 0.19 13.51
C HIS A 85 2.45 0.00 12.13
N ILE A 86 3.15 -0.71 11.23
CA ILE A 86 2.65 -1.02 9.88
C ILE A 86 1.45 -1.97 9.94
N ASN A 87 1.47 -2.94 10.86
CA ASN A 87 0.37 -3.86 11.11
C ASN A 87 -0.63 -3.36 12.17
N SER A 88 -0.69 -2.05 12.41
CA SER A 88 -1.65 -1.51 13.36
C SER A 88 -3.09 -1.73 12.84
N GLU A 89 -3.99 -2.11 13.76
CA GLU A 89 -5.41 -2.33 13.45
C GLU A 89 -6.06 -1.09 12.82
N HIS A 90 -5.54 0.10 13.12
CA HIS A 90 -6.00 1.38 12.55
C HIS A 90 -5.77 1.47 11.04
N ILE A 91 -4.61 1.00 10.54
CA ILE A 91 -4.32 1.00 9.10
C ILE A 91 -5.16 -0.07 8.40
N GLN A 92 -5.38 -1.23 9.03
CA GLN A 92 -6.24 -2.27 8.49
C GLN A 92 -7.73 -1.88 8.50
N ALA A 93 -8.15 -0.98 9.39
CA ALA A 93 -9.51 -0.48 9.46
C ALA A 93 -9.83 0.63 8.45
N VAL A 94 -8.82 1.19 7.76
CA VAL A 94 -8.98 2.29 6.79
C VAL A 94 -10.01 1.97 5.69
N PRO A 95 -10.01 0.79 5.04
CA PRO A 95 -11.01 0.49 4.00
C PRO A 95 -12.46 0.53 4.53
N LYS A 96 -12.69 0.00 5.75
CA LYS A 96 -14.01 0.03 6.39
C LYS A 96 -14.46 1.46 6.73
N LEU A 97 -13.51 2.33 7.07
CA LEU A 97 -13.78 3.73 7.37
C LEU A 97 -14.00 4.55 6.10
N ALA A 98 -13.30 4.21 5.01
CA ALA A 98 -13.41 4.86 3.72
C ALA A 98 -14.83 4.70 3.12
N ASP A 99 -15.43 3.51 3.19
CA ASP A 99 -16.79 3.28 2.69
C ASP A 99 -17.83 4.13 3.45
N LYS A 100 -17.70 4.19 4.78
CA LYS A 100 -18.55 5.03 5.63
C LYS A 100 -18.34 6.52 5.32
N LEU A 101 -17.10 6.94 5.11
CA LEU A 101 -16.76 8.31 4.77
C LEU A 101 -17.30 8.71 3.39
N GLN A 102 -17.24 7.83 2.39
CA GLN A 102 -17.84 8.08 1.08
C GLN A 102 -19.35 8.27 1.18
N THR A 103 -20.02 7.40 1.94
CA THR A 103 -21.47 7.51 2.17
C THR A 103 -21.83 8.83 2.86
N LEU A 104 -21.05 9.20 3.89
CA LEU A 104 -21.24 10.46 4.61
C LEU A 104 -20.95 11.67 3.72
N SER A 105 -19.91 11.61 2.89
CA SER A 105 -19.56 12.68 1.96
C SER A 105 -20.68 12.91 0.94
N ARG A 106 -21.33 11.85 0.45
CA ARG A 106 -22.49 11.99 -0.43
C ARG A 106 -23.66 12.67 0.28
N LEU A 107 -23.99 12.20 1.48
CA LEU A 107 -25.06 12.81 2.28
C LEU A 107 -24.79 14.29 2.58
N GLN A 108 -23.54 14.64 2.85
CA GLN A 108 -23.13 16.02 3.12
C GLN A 108 -23.35 16.92 1.90
N ILE A 109 -23.08 16.43 0.69
CA ILE A 109 -23.34 17.17 -0.56
C ILE A 109 -24.84 17.40 -0.71
N ASP A 110 -25.64 16.34 -0.55
CA ASP A 110 -27.10 16.43 -0.66
C ASP A 110 -27.69 17.44 0.35
N GLN A 111 -27.22 17.40 1.61
CA GLN A 111 -27.62 18.34 2.66
C GLN A 111 -27.21 19.79 2.35
N GLN A 112 -26.02 19.98 1.76
CA GLN A 112 -25.55 21.31 1.39
C GLN A 112 -26.40 21.91 0.27
N ASP A 113 -26.77 21.12 -0.72
CA ASP A 113 -27.65 21.54 -1.82
C ASP A 113 -29.06 21.88 -1.30
N GLU A 114 -29.63 21.05 -0.43
CA GLU A 114 -30.95 21.30 0.17
C GLU A 114 -30.95 22.55 1.04
N ALA A 115 -29.90 22.75 1.86
CA ALA A 115 -29.75 23.95 2.68
C ALA A 115 -29.61 25.22 1.81
N ALA A 116 -28.87 25.15 0.69
CA ALA A 116 -28.75 26.25 -0.24
C ALA A 116 -30.09 26.60 -0.89
N HIS A 117 -30.85 25.59 -1.33
CA HIS A 117 -32.18 25.77 -1.91
C HIS A 117 -33.15 26.41 -0.91
N LEU A 118 -33.24 25.87 0.31
CA LEU A 118 -34.11 26.40 1.36
C LEU A 118 -33.75 27.84 1.74
N THR A 119 -32.45 28.16 1.77
CA THR A 119 -31.98 29.53 2.03
C THR A 119 -32.43 30.49 0.93
N ASP A 120 -32.32 30.08 -0.33
CA ASP A 120 -32.74 30.92 -1.47
C ASP A 120 -34.26 31.14 -1.49
N GLU A 121 -35.05 30.08 -1.25
CA GLU A 121 -36.50 30.20 -1.14
C GLU A 121 -36.93 31.13 0.00
N THR A 122 -36.29 31.00 1.17
CA THR A 122 -36.54 31.86 2.32
C THR A 122 -36.20 33.32 1.99
N ARG A 123 -35.08 33.56 1.30
CA ARG A 123 -34.67 34.90 0.87
C ARG A 123 -35.65 35.50 -0.13
N ARG A 124 -36.14 34.69 -1.08
CA ARG A 124 -37.15 35.11 -2.05
C ARG A 124 -38.46 35.48 -1.36
N LEU A 125 -38.92 34.66 -0.41
CA LEU A 125 -40.13 34.92 0.37
C LEU A 125 -40.00 36.20 1.20
N LEU A 126 -38.86 36.40 1.85
CA LEU A 126 -38.59 37.61 2.64
C LEU A 126 -38.57 38.86 1.75
N SER A 127 -37.99 38.76 0.55
CA SER A 127 -38.01 39.86 -0.43
C SER A 127 -39.43 40.18 -0.89
N ALA A 128 -40.24 39.16 -1.21
CA ALA A 128 -41.64 39.35 -1.59
C ALA A 128 -42.46 40.00 -0.47
N TYR A 129 -42.27 39.56 0.77
CA TYR A 129 -42.91 40.15 1.94
C TYR A 129 -42.52 41.63 2.09
N ASN A 130 -41.23 41.96 2.01
CA ASN A 130 -40.75 43.33 2.13
C ASN A 130 -41.34 44.24 1.03
N ASN A 131 -41.41 43.73 -0.20
CA ASN A 131 -42.03 44.44 -1.31
C ASN A 131 -43.53 44.71 -1.04
N ILE A 132 -44.28 43.70 -0.58
CA ILE A 132 -45.70 43.83 -0.25
C ILE A 132 -45.91 44.85 0.86
N VAL A 133 -45.12 44.79 1.94
CA VAL A 133 -45.20 45.75 3.06
C VAL A 133 -44.91 47.16 2.57
N THR A 134 -43.86 47.35 1.77
CA THR A 134 -43.52 48.67 1.21
C THR A 134 -44.63 49.24 0.33
N LEU A 135 -45.23 48.41 -0.52
CA LEU A 135 -46.35 48.80 -1.38
C LEU A 135 -47.59 49.17 -0.55
N LEU A 136 -47.94 48.36 0.45
CA LEU A 136 -49.04 48.64 1.37
C LEU A 136 -48.81 49.95 2.12
N SER A 137 -47.61 50.18 2.66
CA SER A 137 -47.28 51.45 3.33
C SER A 137 -47.44 52.66 2.41
N LYS A 138 -47.00 52.57 1.16
CA LYS A 138 -47.20 53.65 0.16
C LYS A 138 -48.68 53.86 -0.16
N GLN A 139 -49.44 52.78 -0.30
CA GLN A 139 -50.86 52.84 -0.61
C GLN A 139 -51.66 53.48 0.53
N PHE A 140 -51.32 53.16 1.79
CA PHE A 140 -51.94 53.77 2.96
C PHE A 140 -51.64 55.27 3.04
N LEU A 141 -50.39 55.70 2.79
CA LEU A 141 -50.06 57.12 2.74
C LEU A 141 -50.84 57.86 1.65
N MET A 142 -50.96 57.26 0.46
CA MET A 142 -51.69 57.86 -0.65
C MET A 142 -53.19 57.98 -0.35
N TRP A 143 -53.78 56.96 0.29
CA TRP A 143 -55.17 57.02 0.74
C TRP A 143 -55.39 58.06 1.83
N ASP A 144 -54.47 58.20 2.77
CA ASP A 144 -54.53 59.20 3.85
C ASP A 144 -54.45 60.63 3.29
N GLU A 145 -53.57 60.86 2.30
CA GLU A 145 -53.48 62.15 1.60
C GLU A 145 -54.78 62.47 0.85
N GLN A 146 -55.34 61.50 0.10
CA GLN A 146 -56.62 61.67 -0.60
C GLN A 146 -57.77 61.95 0.37
N LEU A 147 -57.83 61.24 1.50
CA LEU A 147 -58.84 61.45 2.54
C LEU A 147 -58.72 62.86 3.12
N THR A 148 -57.51 63.29 3.49
CA THR A 148 -57.23 64.62 4.03
C THR A 148 -57.66 65.73 3.05
N GLN A 149 -57.38 65.57 1.76
CA GLN A 149 -57.80 66.53 0.74
C GLN A 149 -59.33 66.65 0.65
N LEU A 150 -60.05 65.51 0.70
CA LEU A 150 -61.52 65.50 0.69
C LEU A 150 -62.11 66.13 1.96
N GLU A 151 -61.52 65.87 3.13
CA GLU A 151 -61.93 66.47 4.41
C GLU A 151 -61.77 67.99 4.39
N VAL A 152 -60.64 68.51 3.90
CA VAL A 152 -60.40 69.96 3.76
C VAL A 152 -61.39 70.59 2.80
N GLN A 153 -61.67 69.96 1.66
CA GLN A 153 -62.68 70.47 0.71
C GLN A 153 -64.09 70.48 1.30
N ALA A 154 -64.44 69.47 2.10
CA ALA A 154 -65.72 69.40 2.79
C ALA A 154 -65.84 70.46 3.89
N ALA A 155 -64.74 70.77 4.60
CA ALA A 155 -64.69 71.81 5.62
C ALA A 155 -64.83 73.23 5.05
N ILE A 156 -64.28 73.50 3.84
CA ILE A 156 -64.39 74.80 3.16
C ILE A 156 -65.79 75.06 2.58
N LYS A 157 -66.55 73.99 2.27
CA LYS A 157 -67.92 74.08 1.77
C LYS A 157 -68.99 74.24 2.87
N LYS A 158 -68.59 74.22 4.14
CA LYS A 158 -69.44 74.48 5.31
C LYS A 158 -69.22 75.91 5.81
#